data_AF-A0A8S3ZE68-F1
#
_entry.id   AF-A0A8S3ZE68-F1
#
_cell.length_a   1.000
_cell.length_b   1.000
_cell.length_c   1.000
_cell.angle_alpha   90.00
_cell.angle_beta   90.00
_cell.angle_gamma   90.00
#
_symmetry.space_group_name_H-M   'P 1'
#
loop_
_entity.id
_entity.type
_entity.pdbx_description
1 polymer ?
#
loop_
_entity_poly.entity_id
_entity_poly.type
_entity_poly.pdbx_seq_one_letter_code
_entity_poly.pdbx_strand_id
1 'polypeptide(L)'
;NHRIECPQCTDPYNPESCTEILNCLGVTCELHVHRHENNRIEYTCAHGHSCASHEAHGCDVNQATCSYCCQSYTECLQELQNVFAGNCSNHYHHH
;
A
#
# COMPACT_ATOMS: atom_id res chain seq x y z
N ASN A 1 11.79 4.33 19.82
CA ASN A 1 10.97 4.82 18.70
C ASN A 1 11.54 4.34 17.39
N HIS A 2 10.93 3.31 16.80
CA HIS A 2 11.24 2.91 15.43
C HIS A 2 10.44 3.84 14.49
N ARG A 3 11.10 4.58 13.62
CA ARG A 3 10.44 5.40 12.59
C ARG A 3 10.45 4.63 11.29
N ILE A 4 9.30 4.59 10.61
CA ILE A 4 9.16 3.98 9.29
C ILE A 4 8.86 5.11 8.31
N GLU A 5 9.51 5.07 7.16
CA GLU A 5 9.30 6.00 6.07
C GLU A 5 8.34 5.37 5.07
N CYS A 6 7.18 5.99 4.89
CA CYS A 6 6.17 5.58 3.92
C CYS A 6 6.15 6.56 2.76
N PRO A 7 5.91 6.13 1.52
CA PRO A 7 5.68 7.05 0.42
C PRO A 7 4.40 7.86 0.65
N GLN A 8 4.33 9.03 0.05
CA GLN A 8 3.12 9.83 -0.05
C GLN A 8 3.02 10.40 -1.46
N CYS A 9 1.83 10.27 -2.06
CA CYS A 9 1.55 10.75 -3.40
C CYS A 9 1.11 12.21 -3.36
N THR A 10 1.74 13.05 -4.19
CA THR A 10 1.31 14.44 -4.39
C THR A 10 0.07 14.51 -5.28
N ASP A 11 -0.08 13.54 -6.19
CA ASP A 11 -1.28 13.27 -6.96
C ASP A 11 -1.72 11.81 -6.73
N PRO A 12 -2.85 11.58 -6.05
CA PRO A 12 -3.29 10.24 -5.70
C PRO A 12 -3.73 9.40 -6.92
N TYR A 13 -3.80 9.97 -8.13
CA TYR A 13 -4.09 9.22 -9.35
C TYR A 13 -2.85 8.94 -10.20
N ASN A 14 -1.69 9.45 -9.80
CA ASN A 14 -0.43 9.23 -10.49
C ASN A 14 0.56 8.47 -9.58
N PRO A 15 0.84 7.18 -9.85
CA PRO A 15 1.77 6.39 -9.04
C PRO A 15 3.20 6.93 -9.04
N GLU A 16 3.60 7.65 -10.10
CA GLU A 16 4.93 8.27 -10.18
C GLU A 16 5.05 9.49 -9.26
N SER A 17 3.94 10.01 -8.74
CA SER A 17 3.91 11.16 -7.83
C SER A 17 4.18 10.81 -6.36
N CYS A 18 4.28 9.51 -6.05
CA CYS A 18 4.47 8.95 -4.71
C CYS A 18 5.92 9.06 -4.24
N THR A 19 6.52 10.24 -4.37
CA THR A 19 7.94 10.48 -4.06
C THR A 19 8.18 11.15 -2.71
N GLU A 20 7.13 11.69 -2.08
CA GLU A 20 7.23 12.34 -0.79
C GLU A 20 7.31 11.32 0.34
N ILE A 21 7.88 11.71 1.49
CA ILE A 21 8.06 10.83 2.63
C ILE A 21 7.10 11.22 3.77
N LEU A 22 6.23 10.29 4.12
CA LEU A 22 5.45 10.28 5.34
C LEU A 22 6.21 9.54 6.44
N ASN A 23 6.48 10.23 7.55
CA ASN A 23 7.17 9.63 8.70
C ASN A 23 6.17 9.01 9.68
N CYS A 24 6.15 7.69 9.78
CA CYS A 24 5.30 6.95 10.70
C CYS A 24 6.05 6.56 11.98
N LEU A 25 5.38 6.64 13.13
CA LEU A 25 5.95 6.27 14.43
C LEU A 25 5.51 4.85 14.83
N GLY A 26 6.41 3.87 14.69
CA GLY A 26 6.32 2.55 15.34
C GLY A 26 5.24 1.59 14.81
N VAL A 27 4.86 1.72 13.55
CA VAL A 27 3.66 1.05 13.02
C VAL A 27 4.00 0.21 11.77
N THR A 28 3.52 0.55 10.59
CA THR A 28 3.89 0.03 9.28
C THR A 28 3.27 0.97 8.25
N CYS A 29 3.64 0.86 6.99
CA CYS A 29 2.94 1.53 5.91
C CYS A 29 1.83 0.62 5.39
N GLU A 30 0.67 1.20 5.13
CA GLU A 30 -0.44 0.54 4.46
C GLU A 30 -0.77 1.29 3.18
N LEU A 31 -0.67 0.59 2.05
CA LEU A 31 -1.04 1.08 0.73
C LEU A 31 -2.48 0.68 0.43
N HIS A 32 -3.33 1.67 0.16
CA HIS A 32 -4.68 1.50 -0.35
C HIS A 32 -4.75 1.88 -1.83
N VAL A 33 -5.33 0.99 -2.62
CA VAL A 33 -5.68 1.24 -4.03
C VAL A 33 -7.19 1.12 -4.21
N HIS A 34 -7.85 2.25 -4.36
CA HIS A 34 -9.30 2.35 -4.49
C HIS A 34 -9.73 2.15 -5.95
N ARG A 35 -10.10 0.92 -6.31
CA ARG A 35 -10.42 0.53 -7.69
C ARG A 35 -11.67 1.22 -8.24
N HIS A 36 -12.66 1.50 -7.39
CA HIS A 36 -13.88 2.20 -7.79
C HIS A 36 -13.68 3.71 -7.97
N GLU A 37 -12.57 4.23 -7.47
CA GLU A 37 -12.23 5.65 -7.52
C GLU A 37 -11.06 5.85 -8.48
N ASN A 38 -11.13 5.26 -9.67
CA ASN A 38 -10.12 5.38 -10.72
C ASN A 38 -8.70 4.99 -10.25
N ASN A 39 -8.60 3.92 -9.46
CA ASN A 39 -7.35 3.45 -8.84
C ASN A 39 -6.65 4.53 -7.99
N ARG A 40 -7.41 5.32 -7.22
CA ARG A 40 -6.83 6.28 -6.27
C ARG A 40 -5.88 5.56 -5.31
N ILE A 41 -4.69 6.11 -5.16
CA ILE A 41 -3.59 5.63 -4.31
C ILE A 41 -3.61 6.43 -3.03
N GLU A 42 -3.54 5.74 -1.89
CA GLU A 42 -3.44 6.33 -0.57
C GLU A 42 -2.44 5.52 0.26
N TYR A 43 -1.55 6.20 0.98
CA TYR A 43 -0.66 5.60 1.96
C TYR A 43 -1.04 6.08 3.35
N THR A 44 -1.16 5.15 4.29
CA THR A 44 -1.46 5.47 5.69
C THR A 44 -0.48 4.78 6.65
N CYS A 45 -0.32 5.37 7.84
CA CYS A 45 0.41 4.74 8.94
C CYS A 45 -0.54 3.79 9.68
N ALA A 46 -0.33 2.49 9.59
CA ALA A 46 -1.20 1.49 10.20
C ALA A 46 -0.43 0.54 11.12
N HIS A 47 -1.05 0.05 12.19
CA HIS A 47 -0.41 -0.98 13.01
C HIS A 47 -0.26 -2.29 12.22
N GLY A 48 0.87 -2.98 12.36
CA GLY A 48 1.16 -4.20 11.60
C GLY A 48 0.06 -5.27 11.67
N HIS A 49 -0.60 -5.43 12.82
CA HIS A 49 -1.72 -6.37 12.95
C HIS A 49 -2.98 -5.92 12.18
N SER A 50 -3.29 -4.62 12.20
CA SER A 50 -4.42 -4.07 11.45
C SER A 50 -4.17 -4.16 9.95
N CYS A 51 -2.96 -3.79 9.53
CA CYS A 51 -2.54 -3.89 8.14
C CYS A 51 -2.60 -5.35 7.64
N ALA A 52 -2.02 -6.31 8.37
CA ALA A 52 -2.05 -7.71 7.99
C ALA A 52 -3.49 -8.26 7.89
N SER A 53 -4.40 -7.78 8.75
CA SER A 53 -5.82 -8.11 8.64
C SER A 53 -6.42 -7.54 7.35
N HIS A 54 -6.16 -6.28 7.00
CA HIS A 54 -6.69 -5.68 5.77
C HIS A 54 -6.10 -6.34 4.50
N GLU A 55 -4.80 -6.65 4.50
CA GLU A 55 -4.14 -7.37 3.42
C GLU A 55 -4.70 -8.80 3.25
N ALA A 56 -4.98 -9.51 4.36
CA ALA A 56 -5.58 -10.85 4.32
C ALA A 56 -7.01 -10.87 3.76
N HIS A 57 -7.75 -9.77 3.92
CA HIS A 57 -9.05 -9.57 3.26
C HIS A 57 -8.92 -8.92 1.87
N GLY A 58 -7.67 -8.79 1.39
CA GLY A 58 -7.25 -7.92 0.30
C GLY A 58 -7.82 -8.26 -1.08
N CYS A 59 -7.75 -7.23 -1.94
CA CYS A 59 -7.93 -7.16 -3.40
C CYS A 59 -8.74 -8.27 -4.10
N ASP A 60 -9.86 -8.71 -3.54
CA ASP A 60 -10.80 -9.56 -4.27
C ASP A 60 -11.46 -8.76 -5.40
N VAL A 61 -11.92 -9.45 -6.44
CA VAL A 61 -12.58 -8.81 -7.60
C VAL A 61 -13.77 -7.95 -7.19
N ASN A 62 -14.42 -8.28 -6.07
CA ASN A 62 -15.58 -7.56 -5.53
C ASN A 62 -15.20 -6.46 -4.52
N GLN A 63 -13.93 -6.32 -4.14
CA GLN A 63 -13.50 -5.32 -3.17
C GLN A 63 -13.26 -3.97 -3.83
N ALA A 64 -13.76 -2.93 -3.16
CA ALA A 64 -13.62 -1.57 -3.65
C ALA A 64 -12.20 -1.01 -3.48
N THR A 65 -11.48 -1.56 -2.51
CA THR A 65 -10.13 -1.14 -2.12
C THR A 65 -9.24 -2.37 -1.96
N CYS A 66 -8.01 -2.27 -2.46
CA CYS A 66 -6.96 -3.23 -2.23
C CYS A 66 -5.99 -2.67 -1.19
N SER A 67 -5.67 -3.45 -0.15
CA SER A 67 -4.74 -3.05 0.90
C SER A 67 -3.49 -3.92 0.86
N TYR A 68 -2.32 -3.29 1.02
CA TYR A 68 -1.02 -3.96 1.06
C TYR A 68 -0.15 -3.38 2.17
N CYS A 69 0.56 -4.24 2.90
CA CYS A 69 1.50 -3.81 3.93
C CYS A 69 2.92 -3.74 3.41
N CYS A 70 3.64 -2.70 3.82
CA CYS A 70 5.06 -2.57 3.54
C CYS A 70 5.78 -1.92 4.73
N GLN A 71 7.04 -2.29 4.95
CA GLN A 71 7.82 -1.89 6.13
C GLN A 71 8.89 -0.84 5.84
N SER A 72 9.06 -0.46 4.57
CA SER A 72 10.02 0.57 4.16
C SER A 72 9.55 1.31 2.91
N TYR A 73 10.09 2.52 2.71
CA TYR A 73 9.80 3.36 1.55
C TYR A 73 10.00 2.61 0.23
N THR A 74 11.14 1.92 0.08
CA THR A 74 11.48 1.17 -1.14
C THR A 74 10.51 0.01 -1.38
N GLU A 75 10.18 -0.75 -0.34
CA GLU A 75 9.22 -1.86 -0.43
C GLU A 75 7.83 -1.35 -0.83
N CYS A 76 7.38 -0.25 -0.24
CA CYS A 76 6.09 0.35 -0.56
C CYS A 76 6.00 0.84 -2.02
N LEU A 77 7.08 1.38 -2.56
CA LEU A 77 7.13 1.74 -3.98
C LEU A 77 7.13 0.53 -4.88
N GLN A 78 7.84 -0.53 -4.48
CA GLN A 78 7.87 -1.78 -5.24
C GLN A 78 6.49 -2.44 -5.27
N GLU A 79 5.76 -2.47 -4.14
CA GLU A 79 4.37 -2.96 -4.09
C GLU A 79 3.46 -2.14 -5.00
N LEU A 80 3.55 -0.80 -4.97
CA LEU A 80 2.80 0.06 -5.87
C LEU A 80 3.13 -0.25 -7.35
N GLN A 81 4.40 -0.38 -7.69
CA GLN A 81 4.82 -0.75 -9.04
C GLN A 81 4.28 -2.12 -9.43
N ASN A 82 4.28 -3.10 -8.53
CA ASN A 82 3.71 -4.43 -8.78
C ASN A 82 2.21 -4.34 -9.09
N VAL A 83 1.48 -3.51 -8.33
CA VAL A 83 0.04 -3.29 -8.52
C VAL A 83 -0.26 -2.67 -9.89
N PHE A 84 0.48 -1.64 -10.29
CA PHE A 84 0.22 -0.91 -11.53
C PHE A 84 0.90 -1.49 -12.78
N ALA A 85 1.91 -2.35 -12.63
CA ALA A 85 2.52 -3.09 -13.73
C ALA A 85 1.65 -4.27 -14.23
N GLY A 86 0.50 -4.52 -13.61
CA GLY A 86 -0.35 -5.68 -13.90
C GLY A 86 0.23 -7.00 -13.36
N ASN A 87 1.24 -6.91 -12.48
CA ASN A 87 1.84 -8.06 -11.80
C ASN A 87 1.05 -8.47 -10.55
N CYS A 88 -0.22 -8.06 -10.42
CA CYS A 88 -1.19 -8.60 -9.45
C CYS A 88 -1.56 -10.09 -9.72
N SER A 89 -0.63 -10.88 -10.25
CA SER A 89 -0.77 -12.33 -10.30
C SER A 89 -0.12 -12.90 -9.03
N ASN A 90 -0.94 -13.08 -7.99
CA ASN A 90 -0.60 -13.86 -6.78
C ASN A 90 0.45 -13.28 -5.82
N HIS A 91 0.10 -12.28 -5.03
CA HIS A 91 0.68 -12.13 -3.68
C HIS A 91 -0.14 -12.94 -2.63
N TYR A 92 -0.67 -14.10 -3.03
CA TYR A 92 -1.05 -15.17 -2.10
C TYR A 92 0.22 -15.92 -1.67
N HIS A 93 1.04 -15.32 -0.81
CA HIS A 93 1.98 -16.11 -0.02
C HIS A 93 1.20 -16.74 1.14
N HIS A 94 0.65 -17.92 0.89
CA HIS A 94 0.48 -18.94 1.92
C HIS A 94 1.87 -19.24 2.49
N HIS A 95 2.11 -18.96 3.78
CA HIS A 95 2.95 -19.79 4.64
C HIS A 95 2.61 -19.56 6.12
#